data_AF-A0A8T6XK55-F1
#
_entry.id   AF-A0A8T6XK55-F1
#
_cell.length_a   1.000
_cell.length_b   1.000
_cell.length_c   1.000
_cell.angle_alpha   90.00
_cell.angle_beta   90.00
_cell.angle_gamma   90.00
#
_symmetry.space_group_name_H-M   'P 1'
#
loop_
_entity.id
_entity.type
_entity.pdbx_description
1 polymer ?
#
loop_
_entity_poly.entity_id
_entity_poly.type
_entity_poly.pdbx_seq_one_letter_code
_entity_poly.pdbx_strand_id
1 'polypeptide(L)'
;KSELVLPFIGIHPENALEPLDKIQNLIENQKDRIAGIGEIGLDPTYLDNNNGNNNDNNDDGLRKQNHTFEALLSLAEKYDKPVSIH
;
A
#
# COMPACT_ATOMS: atom_id res chain seq x y z
N LYS A 1 11.11 -22.24 0.47
CA LYS A 1 10.24 -21.28 -0.27
C LYS A 1 9.55 -22.10 -1.36
N SER A 2 8.26 -21.90 -1.61
CA SER A 2 7.56 -22.61 -2.69
C SER A 2 7.72 -21.80 -3.99
N GLU A 3 8.08 -22.44 -5.10
CA GLU A 3 8.13 -21.81 -6.42
C GLU A 3 6.72 -21.54 -6.99
N LEU A 4 5.68 -22.09 -6.37
CA LEU A 4 4.28 -21.94 -6.79
C LEU A 4 3.55 -20.81 -6.06
N VAL A 5 4.18 -20.17 -5.07
CA VAL A 5 3.58 -19.11 -4.27
C VAL A 5 4.46 -17.88 -4.34
N LEU A 6 3.92 -16.82 -4.94
CA LEU A 6 4.60 -15.54 -5.15
C LEU A 6 4.02 -14.49 -4.18
N PRO A 7 4.67 -14.24 -3.03
CA PRO A 7 4.14 -13.32 -2.04
C PRO A 7 4.36 -11.87 -2.45
N PHE A 8 3.35 -11.04 -2.18
CA PHE A 8 3.39 -9.59 -2.34
C PHE A 8 3.21 -8.93 -0.97
N ILE A 9 3.76 -7.74 -0.79
CA ILE A 9 3.59 -6.92 0.42
C ILE A 9 3.21 -5.51 0.00
N GLY A 10 2.17 -4.95 0.61
CA GLY A 10 1.64 -3.62 0.30
C GLY A 10 0.59 -3.21 1.33
N ILE A 11 0.01 -2.01 1.13
CA ILE A 11 -1.12 -1.50 1.90
C ILE A 11 -2.28 -1.33 0.93
N HIS A 12 -3.34 -2.10 1.15
CA HIS A 12 -4.59 -1.98 0.40
C HIS A 12 -5.24 -0.60 0.65
N PRO A 13 -5.94 0.02 -0.32
CA PRO A 13 -6.45 1.40 -0.20
C PRO A 13 -7.36 1.66 1.01
N GLU A 14 -8.11 0.63 1.46
CA GLU A 14 -8.90 0.66 2.70
C GLU A 14 -8.04 0.96 3.94
N ASN A 15 -6.79 0.49 3.96
CA ASN A 15 -5.87 0.57 5.07
C ASN A 15 -4.84 1.69 4.92
N ALA A 16 -5.08 2.69 4.06
CA ALA A 16 -4.14 3.78 3.78
C ALA A 16 -3.76 4.65 4.99
N LEU A 17 -4.43 4.47 6.14
CA LEU A 17 -4.08 5.08 7.43
C LEU A 17 -2.95 4.35 8.17
N GLU A 18 -2.57 3.14 7.75
CA GLU A 18 -1.51 2.40 8.40
C GLU A 18 -0.17 3.13 8.30
N PRO A 19 0.68 3.07 9.35
CA PRO A 19 1.97 3.74 9.33
C PRO A 19 2.88 3.20 8.22
N LEU A 20 3.18 4.05 7.23
CA LEU A 20 4.05 3.71 6.10
C LEU A 20 5.42 3.18 6.56
N ASP A 21 6.02 3.75 7.60
CA ASP A 21 7.34 3.33 8.09
C ASP A 21 7.41 1.82 8.39
N LYS A 22 6.32 1.23 8.89
CA LYS A 22 6.29 -0.20 9.18
C LYS A 22 6.32 -1.04 7.91
N ILE A 23 5.52 -0.67 6.90
CA ILE A 23 5.47 -1.42 5.64
C ILE A 23 6.75 -1.23 4.84
N GLN A 24 7.31 -0.01 4.83
CA GLN A 24 8.57 0.27 4.14
C GLN A 24 9.72 -0.55 4.73
N ASN A 25 9.82 -0.61 6.07
CA ASN A 25 10.80 -1.45 6.75
C ASN A 25 10.58 -2.94 6.47
N LEU A 26 9.33 -3.40 6.41
CA LEU A 26 9.04 -4.79 6.07
C LEU A 26 9.46 -5.12 4.63
N ILE A 27 9.16 -4.25 3.67
CA ILE A 27 9.55 -4.41 2.27
C ILE A 27 11.06 -4.41 2.12
N GLU A 28 11.78 -3.45 2.72
CA GLU A 28 13.24 -3.38 2.68
C GLU A 28 13.88 -4.66 3.26
N ASN A 29 13.34 -5.20 4.35
CA ASN A 29 13.83 -6.42 4.98
C ASN A 29 13.46 -7.71 4.22
N GLN A 30 12.41 -7.69 3.40
CA GLN A 30 11.90 -8.87 2.69
C GLN A 30 12.01 -8.79 1.17
N LYS A 31 12.63 -7.74 0.60
CA LYS A 31 12.71 -7.49 -0.85
C LYS A 31 13.22 -8.68 -1.67
N ASP A 32 14.17 -9.45 -1.15
CA ASP A 32 14.71 -10.64 -1.84
C ASP A 32 13.78 -11.87 -1.71
N ARG A 33 12.83 -11.81 -0.78
CA ARG A 33 11.88 -12.89 -0.47
C ARG A 33 10.49 -12.64 -1.07
N ILE A 34 10.14 -11.42 -1.43
CA ILE A 34 8.87 -11.10 -2.09
C ILE A 34 8.99 -11.05 -3.61
N ALA A 35 7.91 -11.41 -4.28
CA ALA A 35 7.79 -11.37 -5.72
C ALA A 35 7.44 -9.97 -6.24
N GLY A 36 6.69 -9.18 -5.46
CA GLY A 36 6.30 -7.82 -5.83
C GLY A 36 5.74 -7.01 -4.67
N ILE A 37 5.32 -5.79 -4.98
CA ILE A 37 4.65 -4.88 -4.02
C ILE A 37 3.17 -4.83 -4.36
N GLY A 38 2.32 -5.11 -3.38
CA GLY A 38 0.89 -5.26 -3.62
C GLY A 38 0.16 -5.91 -2.44
N GLU A 39 -1.16 -5.81 -2.38
CA GLU A 39 -2.00 -4.99 -3.25
C GLU A 39 -1.94 -3.51 -2.84
N ILE A 40 -1.85 -2.61 -3.83
CA ILE A 40 -1.75 -1.15 -3.64
C ILE A 40 -2.64 -0.45 -4.67
N GLY A 41 -3.11 0.76 -4.41
CA GLY A 41 -3.92 1.48 -5.40
C GLY A 41 -4.74 2.60 -4.78
N LEU A 42 -5.84 2.92 -5.43
CA LEU A 42 -6.82 3.90 -4.98
C LEU A 42 -8.21 3.27 -5.05
N ASP A 43 -9.00 3.44 -4.01
CA ASP A 43 -10.39 3.01 -4.02
C ASP A 43 -11.25 4.06 -3.31
N PRO A 44 -12.00 4.87 -4.09
CA PRO A 44 -12.89 5.90 -3.58
C PRO A 44 -13.96 5.38 -2.60
N THR A 45 -14.27 4.08 -2.62
CA THR A 45 -15.27 3.46 -1.74
C THR A 45 -14.88 3.56 -0.25
N TYR A 46 -13.58 3.70 0.05
CA TYR A 46 -13.06 3.80 1.42
C TYR A 46 -12.73 5.23 1.86
N LEU A 47 -13.09 6.25 1.08
CA LEU A 47 -12.89 7.64 1.49
C LEU A 47 -13.76 8.01 2.70
N ASP A 48 -14.98 7.46 2.76
CA ASP A 48 -15.96 7.75 3.81
C ASP A 48 -15.89 6.77 4.99
N ASN A 49 -15.26 5.60 4.80
CA ASN A 49 -15.23 4.51 5.79
C ASN A 49 -14.06 4.62 6.79
N ASN A 50 -13.21 5.63 6.65
CA ASN A 50 -12.08 5.87 7.55
C ASN A 50 -12.52 6.62 8.83
N ASN A 51 -13.17 5.85 9.71
CA ASN A 51 -13.49 6.11 11.13
C ASN A 51 -14.68 7.04 11.42
N GLY A 52 -15.57 6.58 12.30
CA GLY A 52 -16.81 7.22 12.75
C GLY A 52 -16.66 8.53 13.55
N ASN A 53 -15.81 9.44 13.09
CA ASN A 53 -15.82 10.86 13.38
C ASN A 53 -16.14 11.59 12.08
N ASN A 54 -17.30 12.23 12.00
CA ASN A 54 -17.81 12.97 10.83
C ASN A 54 -17.01 14.24 10.47
N ASN A 55 -15.70 14.28 10.74
CA ASN A 55 -14.82 15.44 10.59
C ASN A 55 -13.67 15.21 9.60
N ASP A 56 -13.38 13.97 9.18
CA ASP A 56 -12.42 13.72 8.09
C ASP A 56 -13.16 13.95 6.77
N ASN A 57 -12.86 15.06 6.09
CA ASN A 57 -13.43 15.35 4.77
C ASN A 57 -12.88 14.34 3.75
N ASN A 58 -13.68 13.97 2.74
CA ASN A 58 -13.32 13.01 1.69
C ASN A 58 -11.96 13.33 1.01
N ASP A 59 -11.58 14.61 0.97
CA ASP A 59 -10.28 15.06 0.48
C ASP A 59 -9.10 14.49 1.27
N ASP A 60 -9.22 14.32 2.59
CA ASP A 60 -8.14 13.80 3.42
C ASP A 60 -7.96 12.29 3.24
N GLY A 61 -9.06 11.55 3.06
CA GLY A 61 -9.00 10.12 2.69
C GLY A 61 -8.25 9.91 1.37
N LEU A 62 -8.56 10.73 0.36
CA LEU A 62 -7.98 10.59 -0.97
C LEU A 62 -6.51 10.98 -0.96
N ARG A 63 -6.16 12.05 -0.23
CA ARG A 63 -4.76 12.46 -0.04
C ARG A 63 -3.93 11.37 0.64
N LYS A 64 -4.49 10.67 1.63
CA LYS A 64 -3.81 9.56 2.32
C LYS A 64 -3.63 8.34 1.40
N GLN A 65 -4.66 7.97 0.63
CA GLN A 65 -4.53 6.90 -0.37
C GLN A 65 -3.48 7.24 -1.42
N ASN A 66 -3.51 8.45 -2.00
CA ASN A 66 -2.51 8.91 -2.98
C ASN A 66 -1.10 8.86 -2.40
N HIS A 67 -0.91 9.40 -1.19
CA HIS A 67 0.40 9.40 -0.53
C HIS A 67 0.94 7.98 -0.32
N THR A 68 0.11 7.06 0.16
CA THR A 68 0.47 5.66 0.37
C THR A 68 0.77 4.95 -0.95
N PHE A 69 -0.05 5.19 -1.98
CA PHE A 69 0.15 4.57 -3.28
C PHE A 69 1.46 5.04 -3.94
N GLU A 70 1.72 6.35 -3.97
CA GLU A 70 2.96 6.94 -4.50
C GLU A 70 4.21 6.43 -3.77
N ALA A 71 4.15 6.32 -2.44
CA ALA A 71 5.26 5.77 -1.65
C ALA A 71 5.57 4.31 -2.02
N LEU A 72 4.54 3.49 -2.20
CA LEU A 72 4.72 2.07 -2.55
C LEU A 72 5.14 1.86 -4.01
N LEU A 73 4.68 2.71 -4.93
CA LEU A 73 5.20 2.77 -6.30
C LEU A 73 6.70 3.12 -6.31
N SER A 74 7.10 4.09 -5.50
CA SER A 74 8.50 4.52 -5.39
C SER A 74 9.40 3.38 -4.86
N LEU A 75 8.90 2.57 -3.93
CA LEU A 75 9.63 1.37 -3.48
C LEU A 75 9.69 0.29 -4.56
N ALA A 76 8.62 0.11 -5.33
CA ALA A 76 8.58 -0.88 -6.40
C ALA A 76 9.63 -0.55 -7.47
N GLU A 77 9.70 0.72 -7.86
CA GLU A 77 10.72 1.25 -8.76
C GLU A 77 12.13 1.08 -8.16
N LYS A 78 12.34 1.50 -6.90
CA LYS A 78 13.64 1.39 -6.21
C LYS A 78 14.21 -0.02 -6.18
N TYR A 79 13.37 -1.04 -6.01
CA TYR A 79 13.81 -2.43 -5.89
C TYR A 79 13.57 -3.28 -7.15
N ASP A 80 13.18 -2.67 -8.26
CA ASP A 80 12.86 -3.35 -9.52
C ASP A 80 11.86 -4.50 -9.32
N LYS A 81 10.75 -4.20 -8.64
CA LYS A 81 9.68 -5.15 -8.31
C LYS A 81 8.41 -4.84 -9.09
N PRO A 82 7.71 -5.87 -9.61
CA PRO A 82 6.39 -5.67 -10.18
C PRO A 82 5.39 -5.23 -9.12
N VAL A 83 4.33 -4.55 -9.57
CA VAL A 83 3.23 -4.10 -8.72
C VAL A 83 1.94 -4.87 -9.02
N SER A 84 1.14 -5.11 -7.98
CA SER A 84 -0.26 -5.54 -8.11
C SER A 84 -1.16 -4.37 -7.73
N ILE A 85 -1.95 -3.88 -8.68
CA ILE A 85 -2.77 -2.67 -8.53
C ILE A 85 -4.23 -3.08 -8.30
N HIS A 86 -4.84 -2.49 -7.27
CA HIS A 86 -6.29 -2.46 -7.03
C HIS A 86 -6.94 -1.38 -7.88
#